data_AF-A0A2H6ERC1-F1
#
_entry.id   AF-A0A2H6ERC1-F1
#
_cell.length_a   1.000
_cell.length_b   1.000
_cell.length_c   1.000
_cell.angle_alpha   90.00
_cell.angle_beta   90.00
_cell.angle_gamma   90.00
#
_symmetry.space_group_name_H-M   'P 1'
#
loop_
_entity.id
_entity.type
_entity.pdbx_description
1 polymer ?
#
loop_
_entity_poly.entity_id
_entity_poly.type
_entity_poly.pdbx_seq_one_letter_code
_entity_poly.pdbx_strand_id
1 'polypeptide(L)'
;MNNNEDFRSIQESVHSLENRIAQIEKILNIRNKGKNPIDEFEIGYDSESMELRLGKFWLAKIGIVVLLIGILFLITLSFQGVPQIVPVLIGYSISGFLLILIKLDKQWLENLNDFLIGSFFILVFFSTLRLAYFSGNPLVSNRTLETVLLASAGFVFVFISLKKESQKLLGIAFIFGFISALLGSEVYIALALITFFTSLIAFLAVKLNSKGLVIFGIFLTYISYIIWFIKTEVTTIPAIGIYLVLIYFLIYSYSIASNCDVEKKDYYSIVGTLLNSLLSTTIIITIVYLMDSTNLHIYCLIGFIIFLSTAVYFWKKGKSKYSTYYISIAGYLLLSVAIISYFDRPDFFIWLGWQSLVVVITALLFKSRFIVISNFFIYLGTLIAYLILAGKVSLISISFGIVALVSARILNWQKERLNLNSELIRNSYLLCAFFIFPYSLYNWLPQNYVVFSWAILSIIYFLFSVILKSSKYRIMALLTLLMTVIYLLLFGMTGLSSEVRIITFILLGIILLVVSIFYTKLKGKSTVDKQKI
;
A
#
# COMPACT_ATOMS: atom_id res chain seq x y z
N MET A 1 -22.57 12.16 -30.42
CA MET A 1 -23.21 13.42 -30.82
C MET A 1 -23.22 14.50 -29.73
N ASN A 2 -22.91 14.21 -28.45
CA ASN A 2 -22.90 15.23 -27.37
C ASN A 2 -21.71 16.21 -27.35
N ASN A 3 -20.55 15.88 -27.91
CA ASN A 3 -19.37 16.75 -27.78
C ASN A 3 -19.47 18.10 -28.51
N ASN A 4 -20.35 18.22 -29.52
CA ASN A 4 -20.52 19.47 -30.27
C ASN A 4 -21.40 20.49 -29.54
N GLU A 5 -22.30 20.06 -28.67
CA GLU A 5 -23.13 20.97 -27.87
C GLU A 5 -22.32 21.57 -26.72
N ASP A 6 -21.48 20.76 -26.06
CA ASP A 6 -20.56 21.25 -25.03
C ASP A 6 -19.60 22.30 -25.59
N PHE A 7 -19.05 22.08 -26.80
CA PHE A 7 -18.15 23.03 -27.45
C PHE A 7 -18.84 24.35 -27.80
N ARG A 8 -20.09 24.31 -28.29
CA ARG A 8 -20.89 25.51 -28.56
C ARG A 8 -21.19 26.28 -27.27
N SER A 9 -21.54 25.58 -26.19
CA SER A 9 -21.82 26.22 -24.89
C SER A 9 -20.59 26.93 -24.31
N ILE A 10 -19.40 26.36 -24.50
CA ILE A 10 -18.13 26.97 -24.09
C ILE A 10 -17.86 28.20 -24.96
N GLN A 11 -18.07 28.12 -26.27
CA GLN A 11 -17.84 29.23 -27.19
C GLN A 11 -18.79 30.42 -26.89
N GLU A 12 -20.06 30.15 -26.60
CA GLU A 12 -21.02 31.17 -26.16
C GLU A 12 -20.65 31.80 -24.81
N SER A 13 -20.16 30.98 -23.87
CA SER A 13 -19.73 31.46 -22.55
C SER A 13 -18.48 32.36 -22.64
N VAL A 14 -17.52 32.00 -23.49
CA VAL A 14 -16.33 32.82 -23.76
C VAL A 14 -16.73 34.15 -24.38
N HIS A 15 -17.64 34.13 -25.36
CA HIS A 15 -18.06 35.36 -26.03
C HIS A 15 -18.88 36.29 -25.10
N SER A 16 -19.66 35.72 -24.18
CA SER A 16 -20.32 36.47 -23.12
C SER A 16 -19.32 37.14 -22.16
N LEU A 17 -18.25 36.44 -21.78
CA LEU A 17 -17.20 36.97 -20.92
C LEU A 17 -16.42 38.10 -21.59
N GLU A 18 -16.06 37.95 -22.87
CA GLU A 18 -15.38 38.99 -23.66
C GLU A 18 -16.21 40.28 -23.72
N ASN A 19 -17.52 40.15 -23.98
CA ASN A 19 -18.42 41.31 -24.03
C ASN A 19 -18.53 42.03 -22.68
N ARG A 20 -18.56 41.28 -21.57
CA ARG A 20 -18.59 41.86 -20.22
C ARG A 20 -17.26 42.56 -19.88
N ILE A 21 -16.13 41.97 -20.27
CA ILE A 21 -14.81 42.56 -20.07
C ILE A 21 -14.68 43.86 -20.89
N ALA A 22 -15.12 43.86 -22.15
CA ALA A 22 -15.10 45.06 -23.00
C ALA A 22 -15.93 46.22 -22.41
N GLN A 23 -17.07 45.92 -21.78
CA GLN A 23 -17.88 46.91 -21.07
C GLN A 23 -17.15 47.47 -19.84
N ILE A 24 -16.48 46.59 -19.07
CA ILE A 24 -15.69 46.97 -17.89
C ILE A 24 -14.49 47.84 -18.30
N GLU A 25 -13.77 47.47 -19.35
CA GLU A 25 -12.63 48.23 -19.88
C GLU A 25 -13.03 49.63 -20.35
N LYS A 26 -14.22 49.76 -20.97
CA LYS A 26 -14.79 51.04 -21.39
C LYS A 26 -15.13 51.94 -20.20
N ILE A 27 -15.66 51.37 -19.12
CA ILE A 27 -15.97 52.11 -17.88
C ILE A 27 -14.68 52.55 -17.17
N LEU A 28 -13.66 51.71 -17.18
CA LEU A 28 -12.38 51.97 -16.51
C LEU A 28 -11.39 52.80 -17.33
N ASN A 29 -11.77 53.23 -18.54
CA ASN A 29 -10.93 53.99 -19.47
C ASN A 29 -9.57 53.33 -19.73
N ILE A 30 -9.55 51.99 -19.73
CA ILE A 30 -8.35 51.19 -19.98
C ILE A 30 -8.10 51.25 -21.49
N ARG A 31 -7.02 51.92 -21.89
CA ARG A 31 -6.64 52.07 -23.30
C ARG A 31 -6.24 50.69 -23.83
N ASN A 32 -7.15 50.07 -24.59
CA ASN A 32 -6.92 48.80 -25.25
C ASN A 32 -5.76 48.97 -26.25
N LYS A 33 -4.56 48.45 -25.91
CA LYS A 33 -3.51 48.19 -26.90
C LYS A 33 -4.01 46.99 -27.71
N GLY A 34 -4.79 47.26 -28.75
CA GLY A 34 -5.24 46.25 -29.68
C GLY A 34 -4.04 45.47 -30.23
N LYS A 35 -4.00 44.17 -29.94
CA LYS A 35 -3.27 43.22 -30.77
C LYS A 35 -4.20 42.85 -31.93
N ASN A 36 -3.78 43.14 -33.15
CA ASN A 36 -4.50 42.72 -34.35
C ASN A 36 -4.57 41.18 -34.40
N PRO A 37 -5.65 40.58 -34.95
CA PRO A 37 -5.81 39.12 -34.96
C PRO A 37 -5.05 38.40 -36.09
N ILE A 38 -4.01 39.00 -36.68
CA ILE A 38 -3.18 38.37 -37.73
C ILE A 38 -1.71 38.77 -37.58
N ASP A 39 -1.22 38.86 -36.33
CA ASP A 39 0.20 38.60 -36.13
C ASP A 39 0.32 37.09 -35.96
N GLU A 40 1.02 36.46 -36.90
CA GLU A 40 1.58 35.12 -36.72
C GLU A 40 2.08 34.95 -35.28
N PHE A 41 2.01 33.72 -34.80
CA PHE A 41 2.70 33.28 -33.60
C PHE A 41 4.23 33.43 -33.80
N GLU A 42 4.74 34.65 -33.93
CA GLU A 42 6.10 34.95 -33.57
C GLU A 42 6.17 34.75 -32.06
N ILE A 43 6.64 33.56 -31.70
CA ILE A 43 7.35 33.33 -30.45
C ILE A 43 8.57 34.24 -30.51
N GLY A 44 8.36 35.53 -30.28
CA GLY A 44 9.40 36.48 -29.93
C GLY A 44 9.93 36.04 -28.59
N TYR A 45 10.90 35.13 -28.63
CA TYR A 45 11.86 34.95 -27.55
C TYR A 45 12.46 36.33 -27.31
N ASP A 46 11.96 37.02 -26.30
CA ASP A 46 12.59 38.22 -25.76
C ASP A 46 13.92 37.77 -25.15
N SER A 47 14.94 37.68 -26.01
CA SER A 47 16.24 37.11 -25.71
C SER A 47 16.89 37.85 -24.56
N GLU A 48 16.65 39.16 -24.44
CA GLU A 48 17.17 40.00 -23.36
C GLU A 48 16.60 39.62 -21.99
N SER A 49 15.29 39.35 -21.87
CA SER A 49 14.70 38.96 -20.57
C SER A 49 14.97 37.50 -20.22
N MET A 50 15.11 36.63 -21.24
CA MET A 50 15.50 35.25 -21.03
C MET A 50 17.00 35.12 -20.70
N GLU A 51 17.87 35.88 -21.36
CA GLU A 51 19.32 35.98 -21.10
C GLU A 51 19.59 36.59 -19.73
N LEU A 52 18.86 37.63 -19.34
CA LEU A 52 18.96 38.21 -18.00
C LEU A 52 18.54 37.20 -16.92
N ARG A 53 17.48 36.42 -17.15
CA ARG A 53 17.04 35.37 -16.21
C ARG A 53 18.00 34.17 -16.19
N LEU A 54 18.51 33.74 -17.35
CA LEU A 54 19.50 32.67 -17.45
C LEU A 54 20.81 33.06 -16.76
N GLY A 55 21.32 34.25 -17.05
CA GLY A 55 22.55 34.80 -16.49
C GLY A 55 22.47 35.03 -14.99
N LYS A 56 21.45 35.75 -14.50
CA LYS A 56 21.34 36.08 -13.07
C LYS A 56 20.98 34.89 -12.19
N PHE A 57 20.12 33.96 -12.64
CA PHE A 57 19.57 32.93 -11.75
C PHE A 57 20.12 31.52 -12.00
N TRP A 58 20.35 31.13 -13.25
CA TRP A 58 20.82 29.77 -13.56
C TRP A 58 22.34 29.67 -13.54
N LEU A 59 23.04 30.63 -14.15
CA LEU A 59 24.49 30.58 -14.29
C LEU A 59 25.20 30.66 -12.92
N ALA A 60 24.70 31.50 -12.01
CA ALA A 60 25.21 31.56 -10.63
C ALA A 60 25.01 30.24 -9.85
N LYS A 61 23.85 29.57 -9.99
CA LYS A 61 23.60 28.27 -9.35
C LYS A 61 24.47 27.17 -9.91
N ILE A 62 24.63 27.12 -11.23
CA ILE A 62 25.53 26.18 -11.91
C ILE A 62 26.98 26.42 -11.45
N GLY A 63 27.41 27.68 -11.39
CA GLY A 63 28.74 28.06 -10.91
C GLY A 63 29.02 27.56 -9.49
N ILE A 64 28.05 27.73 -8.57
CA ILE A 64 28.15 27.19 -7.20
C ILE A 64 28.29 25.66 -7.22
N VAL A 65 27.49 24.96 -8.03
CA VAL A 65 27.55 23.48 -8.12
C VAL A 65 28.88 23.01 -8.71
N VAL A 66 29.37 23.64 -9.78
CA VAL A 66 30.67 23.29 -10.40
C VAL A 66 31.82 23.54 -9.44
N LEU A 67 31.82 24.69 -8.76
CA LEU A 67 32.83 25.03 -7.74
C LEU A 67 32.78 24.06 -6.57
N LEU A 68 31.59 23.69 -6.09
CA LEU A 68 31.39 22.69 -5.06
C LEU A 68 31.98 21.34 -5.48
N ILE A 69 31.72 20.88 -6.71
CA ILE A 69 32.28 19.64 -7.25
C ILE A 69 33.81 19.71 -7.29
N GLY A 70 34.38 20.82 -7.78
CA GLY A 70 35.83 21.02 -7.81
C GLY A 70 36.47 20.94 -6.42
N ILE A 71 35.85 21.58 -5.42
CA ILE A 71 36.31 21.53 -4.03
C ILE A 71 36.14 20.11 -3.46
N LEU A 72 35.04 19.41 -3.77
CA LEU A 72 34.85 18.03 -3.34
C LEU A 72 35.93 17.11 -3.90
N PHE A 73 36.34 17.27 -5.16
CA PHE A 73 37.48 16.53 -5.71
C PHE A 73 38.79 16.88 -5.00
N LEU A 74 39.04 18.16 -4.73
CA LEU A 74 40.22 18.60 -3.98
C LEU A 74 40.25 17.99 -2.57
N ILE A 75 39.10 17.91 -1.91
CA ILE A 75 38.98 17.28 -0.60
C ILE A 75 39.15 15.77 -0.73
N THR A 76 38.54 15.09 -1.70
CA THR A 76 38.49 13.60 -1.74
C THR A 76 39.71 12.93 -2.38
N LEU A 77 40.44 13.61 -3.26
CA LEU A 77 41.63 13.03 -3.91
C LEU A 77 42.82 12.95 -2.95
N SER A 78 43.60 11.87 -3.04
CA SER A 78 44.84 11.69 -2.27
C SER A 78 46.03 12.22 -3.08
N PHE A 79 46.64 13.32 -2.63
CA PHE A 79 47.85 13.88 -3.24
C PHE A 79 49.09 13.27 -2.57
N GLN A 80 50.04 12.77 -3.36
CA GLN A 80 51.30 12.24 -2.84
C GLN A 80 52.09 13.35 -2.13
N GLY A 81 52.58 13.07 -0.92
CA GLY A 81 53.39 14.01 -0.12
C GLY A 81 52.60 15.09 0.65
N VAL A 82 51.28 15.18 0.49
CA VAL A 82 50.45 16.17 1.21
C VAL A 82 49.89 15.55 2.50
N PRO A 83 50.11 16.15 3.68
CA PRO A 83 49.50 15.68 4.93
C PRO A 83 47.97 15.66 4.88
N GLN A 84 47.33 14.63 5.45
CA GLN A 84 45.86 14.45 5.41
C GLN A 84 45.09 15.65 6.00
N ILE A 85 45.70 16.37 6.95
CA ILE A 85 45.07 17.51 7.61
C ILE A 85 44.85 18.70 6.66
N VAL A 86 45.63 18.82 5.59
CA VAL A 86 45.57 19.98 4.68
C VAL A 86 44.24 20.04 3.91
N PRO A 87 43.79 18.99 3.19
CA PRO A 87 42.48 19.02 2.54
C PRO A 87 41.30 19.19 3.51
N VAL A 88 41.41 18.65 4.73
CA VAL A 88 40.39 18.79 5.78
C VAL A 88 40.26 20.25 6.22
N LEU A 89 41.39 20.91 6.49
CA LEU A 89 41.42 22.34 6.85
C LEU A 89 40.86 23.20 5.73
N ILE A 90 41.25 22.95 4.47
CA ILE A 90 40.70 23.68 3.32
C ILE A 90 39.18 23.54 3.26
N GLY A 91 38.66 22.33 3.41
CA GLY A 91 37.22 22.08 3.38
C GLY A 91 36.45 22.81 4.49
N TYR A 92 36.94 22.78 5.74
CA TYR A 92 36.33 23.54 6.84
C TYR A 92 36.50 25.06 6.70
N SER A 93 37.65 25.54 6.19
CA SER A 93 37.88 26.96 5.93
C SER A 93 36.90 27.52 4.90
N ILE A 94 36.69 26.81 3.79
CA ILE A 94 35.72 27.22 2.77
C ILE A 94 34.29 27.15 3.33
N SER A 95 33.97 26.11 4.12
CA SER A 95 32.67 26.02 4.80
C SER A 95 32.44 27.22 5.75
N GLY A 96 33.46 27.63 6.49
CA GLY A 96 33.43 28.82 7.35
C GLY A 96 33.22 30.11 6.54
N PHE A 97 33.89 30.25 5.40
CA PHE A 97 33.70 31.37 4.48
C PHE A 97 32.26 31.41 3.94
N LEU A 98 31.68 30.27 3.57
CA LEU A 98 30.28 30.18 3.15
C LEU A 98 29.32 30.61 4.27
N LEU A 99 29.57 30.21 5.52
CA LEU A 99 28.75 30.68 6.66
C LEU A 99 28.80 32.19 6.85
N ILE A 100 29.97 32.82 6.62
CA ILE A 100 30.11 34.27 6.67
C ILE A 100 29.28 34.90 5.54
N LEU A 101 29.41 34.39 4.31
CA LEU A 101 28.60 34.84 3.17
C LEU A 101 27.09 34.70 3.41
N ILE A 102 26.64 33.60 3.99
CA ILE A 102 25.23 33.33 4.32
C ILE A 102 24.68 34.33 5.36
N LYS A 103 25.55 34.85 6.24
CA LYS A 103 25.18 35.87 7.24
C LYS A 103 25.20 37.30 6.68
N LEU A 104 25.83 37.53 5.54
CA LEU A 104 25.79 38.82 4.87
C LEU A 104 24.41 38.99 4.22
N ASP A 105 23.57 39.82 4.83
CA ASP A 105 22.19 40.05 4.42
C ASP A 105 22.11 40.96 3.18
N LYS A 106 22.59 40.46 2.04
CA LYS A 106 22.56 41.17 0.76
C LYS A 106 21.46 40.60 -0.14
N GLN A 107 20.64 41.47 -0.72
CA GLN A 107 19.53 41.10 -1.61
C GLN A 107 19.92 40.18 -2.78
N TRP A 108 21.14 40.29 -3.32
CA TRP A 108 21.58 39.40 -4.41
C TRP A 108 21.89 37.97 -3.94
N LEU A 109 22.18 37.77 -2.64
CA LEU A 109 22.44 36.46 -2.04
C LEU A 109 21.15 35.74 -1.61
N GLU A 110 20.05 36.46 -1.40
CA GLU A 110 18.77 35.86 -0.98
C GLU A 110 18.33 34.72 -1.91
N ASN A 111 18.48 34.93 -3.23
CA ASN A 111 18.11 33.95 -4.25
C ASN A 111 19.06 32.73 -4.34
N LEU A 112 20.23 32.81 -3.71
CA LEU A 112 21.25 31.76 -3.67
C LEU A 112 21.38 31.12 -2.28
N ASN A 113 20.68 31.65 -1.27
CA ASN A 113 20.89 31.30 0.12
C ASN A 113 20.71 29.80 0.39
N ASP A 114 19.64 29.19 -0.13
CA ASP A 114 19.40 27.75 -0.02
C ASP A 114 20.53 26.92 -0.68
N PHE A 115 21.05 27.36 -1.83
CA PHE A 115 22.15 26.68 -2.51
C PHE A 115 23.47 26.80 -1.76
N LEU A 116 23.74 27.97 -1.17
CA LEU A 116 24.94 28.20 -0.35
C LEU A 116 24.88 27.40 0.95
N ILE A 117 23.73 27.33 1.62
CA ILE A 117 23.55 26.52 2.84
C ILE A 117 23.66 25.02 2.50
N GLY A 118 23.05 24.57 1.41
CA GLY A 118 23.20 23.19 0.93
C GLY A 118 24.66 22.84 0.62
N SER A 119 25.40 23.76 -0.02
CA SER A 119 26.82 23.62 -0.30
C SER A 119 27.65 23.56 0.99
N PHE A 120 27.31 24.38 1.98
CA PHE A 120 27.90 24.32 3.31
C PHE A 120 27.66 22.94 3.97
N PHE A 121 26.45 22.38 3.91
CA PHE A 121 26.17 21.04 4.44
C PHE A 121 27.05 19.98 3.78
N ILE A 122 27.13 20.00 2.44
CA ILE A 122 27.93 19.07 1.65
C ILE A 122 29.42 19.18 2.05
N LEU A 123 29.98 20.39 2.09
CA LEU A 123 31.40 20.58 2.40
C LEU A 123 31.74 20.16 3.83
N VAL A 124 30.93 20.52 4.83
CA VAL A 124 31.15 20.09 6.22
C VAL A 124 31.06 18.57 6.34
N PHE A 125 30.10 17.93 5.66
CA PHE A 125 29.94 16.49 5.71
C PHE A 125 31.14 15.76 5.10
N PHE A 126 31.56 16.13 3.89
CA PHE A 126 32.70 15.49 3.21
C PHE A 126 34.05 15.81 3.89
N SER A 127 34.20 17.00 4.48
CA SER A 127 35.40 17.33 5.28
C SER A 127 35.49 16.46 6.52
N THR A 128 34.35 16.23 7.21
CA THR A 128 34.26 15.30 8.34
C THR A 128 34.52 13.86 7.91
N LEU A 129 33.95 13.44 6.77
CA LEU A 129 34.12 12.09 6.22
C LEU A 129 35.60 11.79 5.91
N ARG A 130 36.36 12.78 5.44
CA ARG A 130 37.78 12.61 5.15
C ARG A 130 38.66 12.40 6.39
N LEU A 131 38.19 12.72 7.59
CA LEU A 131 38.95 12.40 8.80
C LEU A 131 39.23 10.90 8.92
N ALA A 132 38.31 10.05 8.44
CA ALA A 132 38.43 8.60 8.52
C ALA A 132 38.59 7.88 7.17
N TYR A 133 38.23 8.51 6.04
CA TYR A 133 38.33 7.91 4.71
C TYR A 133 39.28 8.66 3.77
N PHE A 134 39.57 8.04 2.61
CA PHE A 134 40.31 8.63 1.48
C PHE A 134 41.81 8.88 1.70
N SER A 135 42.41 8.29 2.75
CA SER A 135 43.86 8.34 2.98
C SER A 135 44.37 7.02 3.58
N GLY A 136 45.62 6.68 3.32
CA GLY A 136 46.26 5.48 3.90
C GLY A 136 46.50 5.56 5.42
N ASN A 137 46.63 6.77 5.99
CA ASN A 137 46.88 7.01 7.41
C ASN A 137 45.79 7.91 8.01
N PRO A 138 44.61 7.36 8.38
CA PRO A 138 43.47 8.17 8.81
C PRO A 138 43.70 8.88 10.16
N LEU A 139 43.39 10.19 10.21
CA LEU A 139 43.37 11.01 11.43
C LEU A 139 42.44 10.47 12.51
N VAL A 140 41.28 9.93 12.11
CA VAL A 140 40.34 9.25 13.01
C VAL A 140 40.29 7.77 12.63
N SER A 141 40.93 6.94 13.44
CA SER A 141 40.93 5.48 13.28
C SER A 141 39.71 4.81 13.93
N ASN A 142 39.10 5.45 14.93
CA ASN A 142 37.93 4.93 15.63
C ASN A 142 36.64 5.18 14.84
N ARG A 143 36.04 4.10 14.31
CA ARG A 143 34.81 4.11 13.51
C ARG A 143 33.58 4.64 14.27
N THR A 144 33.50 4.37 15.57
CA THR A 144 32.41 4.89 16.40
C THR A 144 32.49 6.40 16.53
N LEU A 145 33.70 6.93 16.75
CA LEU A 145 33.93 8.38 16.84
C LEU A 145 33.60 9.08 15.52
N GLU A 146 34.00 8.50 14.39
CA GLU A 146 33.64 8.97 13.06
C GLU A 146 32.11 9.07 12.88
N THR A 147 31.39 8.00 13.21
CA THR A 147 29.93 7.94 13.10
C THR A 147 29.26 9.01 13.95
N VAL A 148 29.75 9.21 15.17
CA VAL A 148 29.25 10.25 16.09
C VAL A 148 29.49 11.65 15.53
N LEU A 149 30.67 11.92 14.96
CA LEU A 149 30.96 13.21 14.32
C LEU A 149 30.03 13.49 13.14
N LEU A 150 29.83 12.52 12.25
CA LEU A 150 28.93 12.67 11.09
C LEU A 150 27.46 12.85 11.53
N ALA A 151 27.01 12.10 12.53
CA ALA A 151 25.67 12.25 13.10
C ALA A 151 25.47 13.63 13.75
N SER A 152 26.49 14.14 14.44
CA SER A 152 26.45 15.49 15.02
C SER A 152 26.34 16.57 13.94
N ALA A 153 27.03 16.41 12.81
CA ALA A 153 26.91 17.32 11.67
C ALA A 153 25.48 17.29 11.10
N GLY A 154 24.89 16.10 10.94
CA GLY A 154 23.48 15.95 10.54
C GLY A 154 22.51 16.68 11.48
N PHE A 155 22.72 16.58 12.80
CA PHE A 155 21.90 17.30 13.78
C PHE A 155 22.04 18.84 13.65
N VAL A 156 23.27 19.32 13.48
CA VAL A 156 23.53 20.76 13.22
C VAL A 156 22.85 21.22 11.94
N PHE A 157 22.84 20.41 10.88
CA PHE A 157 22.15 20.75 9.63
C PHE A 157 20.64 20.85 9.82
N VAL A 158 20.04 19.94 10.60
CA VAL A 158 18.60 20.01 10.95
C VAL A 158 18.32 21.29 11.72
N PHE A 159 19.14 21.64 12.71
CA PHE A 159 18.98 22.86 13.49
C PHE A 159 19.07 24.13 12.62
N ILE A 160 20.07 24.22 11.74
CA ILE A 160 20.23 25.34 10.80
C ILE A 160 19.03 25.42 9.85
N SER A 161 18.56 24.30 9.34
CA SER A 161 17.41 24.23 8.43
C SER A 161 16.12 24.70 9.09
N LEU A 162 15.91 24.34 10.36
CA LEU A 162 14.77 24.81 11.16
C LEU A 162 14.83 26.32 11.39
N LYS A 163 16.01 26.87 11.73
CA LYS A 163 16.19 28.32 11.91
C LYS A 163 15.93 29.11 10.63
N LYS A 164 16.15 28.49 9.47
CA LYS A 164 15.92 29.08 8.15
C LYS A 164 14.51 28.83 7.59
N GLU A 165 13.66 28.12 8.33
CA GLU A 165 12.28 27.79 7.95
C GLU A 165 12.14 27.14 6.55
N SER A 166 13.21 26.49 6.07
CA SER A 166 13.27 25.92 4.72
C SER A 166 13.04 24.41 4.75
N GLN A 167 11.88 23.98 4.23
CA GLN A 167 11.54 22.55 4.15
C GLN A 167 12.50 21.76 3.24
N LYS A 168 13.04 22.40 2.18
CA LYS A 168 13.99 21.77 1.26
C LYS A 168 15.33 21.47 1.96
N LEU A 169 15.87 22.45 2.68
CA LEU A 169 17.09 22.28 3.46
C LEU A 169 16.92 21.22 4.54
N LEU A 170 15.75 21.19 5.19
CA LEU A 170 15.44 20.19 6.20
C LEU A 170 15.47 18.77 5.61
N GLY A 171 14.94 18.58 4.40
CA GLY A 171 15.04 17.31 3.68
C GLY A 171 16.49 16.89 3.41
N ILE A 172 17.33 17.82 2.93
CA ILE A 172 18.76 17.57 2.68
C ILE A 172 19.50 17.22 3.99
N ALA A 173 19.21 17.94 5.08
CA ALA A 173 19.79 17.67 6.39
C ALA A 173 19.47 16.26 6.88
N PHE A 174 18.23 15.80 6.71
CA PHE A 174 17.86 14.43 7.03
C PHE A 174 18.58 13.41 6.15
N ILE A 175 18.74 13.65 4.84
CA ILE A 175 19.54 12.77 3.98
C ILE A 175 20.94 12.57 4.57
N PHE A 176 21.63 13.64 4.97
CA PHE A 176 22.94 13.52 5.61
C PHE A 176 22.91 12.78 6.95
N GLY A 177 21.86 13.01 7.76
CA GLY A 177 21.64 12.25 8.98
C GLY A 177 21.53 10.74 8.74
N PHE A 178 20.71 10.32 7.77
CA PHE A 178 20.59 8.90 7.41
C PHE A 178 21.86 8.34 6.78
N ILE A 179 22.56 9.08 5.91
CA ILE A 179 23.86 8.66 5.36
C ILE A 179 24.87 8.44 6.50
N SER A 180 24.90 9.33 7.51
CA SER A 180 25.79 9.16 8.67
C SER A 180 25.54 7.84 9.41
N ALA A 181 24.28 7.42 9.52
CA ALA A 181 23.92 6.15 10.14
C ALA A 181 24.40 4.93 9.31
N LEU A 182 24.32 5.02 7.98
CA LEU A 182 24.68 3.92 7.06
C LEU A 182 26.18 3.71 6.92
N LEU A 183 26.97 4.78 7.10
CA LEU A 183 28.41 4.72 7.06
C LEU A 183 29.01 4.04 8.30
N GLY A 184 28.29 4.06 9.43
CA GLY A 184 28.71 3.38 10.65
C GLY A 184 29.01 1.90 10.44
N SER A 185 30.07 1.41 11.10
CA SER A 185 30.46 0.00 11.08
C SER A 185 29.65 -0.85 12.06
N GLU A 186 29.22 -0.26 13.18
CA GLU A 186 28.53 -0.97 14.24
C GLU A 186 27.02 -1.08 13.99
N VAL A 187 26.53 -2.32 13.93
CA VAL A 187 25.14 -2.66 13.59
C VAL A 187 24.14 -1.93 14.50
N TYR A 188 24.36 -1.97 15.81
CA TYR A 188 23.46 -1.36 16.79
C TYR A 188 23.47 0.17 16.74
N ILE A 189 24.62 0.77 16.46
CA ILE A 189 24.74 2.24 16.35
C ILE A 189 24.02 2.74 15.10
N ALA A 190 24.20 2.04 13.97
CA ALA A 190 23.50 2.36 12.73
C ALA A 190 21.97 2.32 12.92
N LEU A 191 21.46 1.23 13.52
CA LEU A 191 20.03 1.08 13.83
C LEU A 191 19.51 2.13 14.81
N ALA A 192 20.30 2.47 15.85
CA ALA A 192 19.94 3.52 16.80
C ALA A 192 19.82 4.89 16.12
N LEU A 193 20.76 5.23 15.23
CA LEU A 193 20.72 6.49 14.48
C LEU A 193 19.57 6.53 13.45
N ILE A 194 19.32 5.45 12.71
CA ILE A 194 18.15 5.33 11.82
C ILE A 194 16.86 5.58 12.63
N THR A 195 16.74 4.96 13.80
CA THR A 195 15.58 5.12 14.70
C THR A 195 15.46 6.54 15.23
N PHE A 196 16.57 7.16 15.62
CA PHE A 196 16.62 8.54 16.08
C PHE A 196 16.16 9.51 14.99
N PHE A 197 16.73 9.44 13.78
CA PHE A 197 16.34 10.33 12.68
C PHE A 197 14.91 10.07 12.20
N THR A 198 14.43 8.81 12.22
CA THR A 198 13.03 8.45 11.96
C THR A 198 12.08 9.10 12.96
N SER A 199 12.42 9.06 14.25
CA SER A 199 11.64 9.68 15.32
C SER A 199 11.65 11.20 15.19
N LEU A 200 12.82 11.78 14.90
CA LEU A 200 13.00 13.22 14.76
C LEU A 200 12.24 13.78 13.55
N ILE A 201 12.32 13.12 12.39
CA ILE A 201 11.60 13.56 11.18
C ILE A 201 10.08 13.45 11.37
N ALA A 202 9.60 12.37 11.98
CA ALA A 202 8.18 12.19 12.27
C ALA A 202 7.65 13.23 13.29
N PHE A 203 8.44 13.53 14.33
CA PHE A 203 8.12 14.57 15.31
C PHE A 203 8.06 15.96 14.68
N LEU A 204 9.06 16.33 13.88
CA LEU A 204 9.09 17.62 13.19
C LEU A 204 7.96 17.72 12.16
N ALA A 205 7.60 16.62 11.48
CA ALA A 205 6.48 16.61 10.54
C ALA A 205 5.15 16.97 11.22
N VAL A 206 4.93 16.48 12.44
CA VAL A 206 3.75 16.84 13.25
C VAL A 206 3.84 18.28 13.72
N LYS A 207 4.98 18.68 14.30
CA LYS A 207 5.18 20.03 14.85
C LYS A 207 5.04 21.13 13.78
N LEU A 208 5.51 20.87 12.56
CA LEU A 208 5.48 21.82 11.44
C LEU A 208 4.24 21.64 10.56
N ASN A 209 3.33 20.71 10.89
CA ASN A 209 2.18 20.32 10.08
C ASN A 209 2.55 20.04 8.60
N SER A 210 3.72 19.43 8.36
CA SER A 210 4.25 19.21 7.01
C SER A 210 3.97 17.78 6.55
N LYS A 211 2.90 17.62 5.77
CA LYS A 211 2.49 16.32 5.21
C LYS A 211 3.51 15.75 4.23
N GLY A 212 4.18 16.62 3.46
CA GLY A 212 5.25 16.22 2.54
C GLY A 212 6.45 15.61 3.27
N LEU A 213 6.78 16.13 4.45
CA LEU A 213 7.89 15.65 5.27
C LEU A 213 7.64 14.25 5.84
N VAL A 214 6.37 13.91 6.12
CA VAL A 214 5.99 12.53 6.50
C VAL A 214 6.28 11.54 5.38
N ILE A 215 5.81 11.83 4.16
CA ILE A 215 6.01 10.96 2.99
C ILE A 215 7.50 10.82 2.67
N PHE A 216 8.22 11.94 2.68
CA PHE A 216 9.67 11.94 2.47
C PHE A 216 10.40 11.10 3.53
N GLY A 217 10.02 11.24 4.81
CA GLY A 217 10.60 10.45 5.88
C GLY A 217 10.34 8.95 5.74
N ILE A 218 9.12 8.55 5.39
CA ILE A 218 8.78 7.14 5.12
C ILE A 218 9.76 6.54 4.10
N PHE A 219 9.96 7.19 2.95
CA PHE A 219 10.91 6.71 1.95
C PHE A 219 12.33 6.64 2.50
N LEU A 220 12.80 7.71 3.13
CA LEU A 220 14.17 7.82 3.60
C LEU A 220 14.49 6.77 4.68
N THR A 221 13.59 6.54 5.63
CA THR A 221 13.72 5.51 6.66
C THR A 221 13.77 4.11 6.07
N TYR A 222 12.79 3.75 5.22
CA TYR A 222 12.72 2.38 4.70
C TYR A 222 13.83 2.08 3.69
N ILE A 223 14.23 3.05 2.85
CA ILE A 223 15.40 2.89 1.96
C ILE A 223 16.66 2.72 2.80
N SER A 224 16.87 3.56 3.83
CA SER A 224 18.04 3.44 4.69
C SER A 224 18.06 2.09 5.41
N TYR A 225 16.92 1.64 5.92
CA TYR A 225 16.80 0.33 6.53
C TYR A 225 17.14 -0.80 5.54
N ILE A 226 16.64 -0.74 4.30
CA ILE A 226 16.96 -1.74 3.25
C ILE A 226 18.46 -1.72 2.93
N ILE A 227 19.09 -0.55 2.80
CA ILE A 227 20.54 -0.44 2.54
C ILE A 227 21.33 -1.05 3.71
N TRP A 228 20.95 -0.73 4.95
CA TRP A 228 21.55 -1.34 6.14
C TRP A 228 21.37 -2.86 6.13
N PHE A 229 20.19 -3.34 5.80
CA PHE A 229 19.86 -4.76 5.75
C PHE A 229 20.71 -5.50 4.71
N ILE A 230 20.86 -4.94 3.50
CA ILE A 230 21.71 -5.50 2.43
C ILE A 230 23.19 -5.53 2.83
N LYS A 231 23.68 -4.51 3.55
CA LYS A 231 25.06 -4.44 4.04
C LYS A 231 25.34 -5.46 5.15
N THR A 232 24.31 -5.88 5.88
CA THR A 232 24.43 -6.78 7.03
C THR A 232 24.41 -8.23 6.55
N GLU A 233 25.39 -9.04 6.98
CA GLU A 233 25.41 -10.46 6.63
C GLU A 233 24.18 -11.18 7.21
N VAL A 234 23.56 -12.06 6.42
CA VAL A 234 22.26 -12.71 6.76
C VAL A 234 22.33 -13.49 8.08
N THR A 235 23.46 -14.11 8.38
CA THR A 235 23.72 -14.86 9.62
C THR A 235 23.80 -13.97 10.88
N THR A 236 23.93 -12.67 10.70
CA THR A 236 24.07 -11.68 11.78
C THR A 236 22.83 -10.79 11.96
N ILE A 237 21.77 -11.00 11.17
CA ILE A 237 20.54 -10.20 11.26
C ILE A 237 19.96 -10.38 12.66
N PRO A 238 19.96 -9.34 13.51
CA PRO A 238 19.40 -9.49 14.84
C PRO A 238 17.88 -9.50 14.72
N ALA A 239 17.20 -10.34 15.50
CA ALA A 239 15.72 -10.35 15.59
C ALA A 239 15.15 -8.94 15.90
N ILE A 240 15.96 -8.05 16.48
CA ILE A 240 15.65 -6.63 16.69
C ILE A 240 15.26 -5.92 15.41
N GLY A 241 15.74 -6.36 14.25
CA GLY A 241 15.46 -5.76 12.94
C GLY A 241 13.96 -5.72 12.64
N ILE A 242 13.24 -6.82 12.89
CA ILE A 242 11.79 -6.88 12.64
C ILE A 242 11.03 -5.95 13.60
N TYR A 243 11.42 -5.95 14.89
CA TYR A 243 10.82 -5.07 15.88
C TYR A 243 11.01 -3.60 15.55
N LEU A 244 12.18 -3.22 15.02
CA LEU A 244 12.43 -1.85 14.57
C LEU A 244 11.55 -1.44 13.39
N VAL A 245 11.33 -2.33 12.42
CA VAL A 245 10.40 -2.03 11.30
C VAL A 245 8.97 -1.81 11.81
N LEU A 246 8.53 -2.61 12.80
CA LEU A 246 7.23 -2.41 13.46
C LEU A 246 7.17 -1.09 14.24
N ILE A 247 8.26 -0.70 14.89
CA ILE A 247 8.38 0.60 15.57
C ILE A 247 8.31 1.75 14.56
N TYR A 248 9.00 1.66 13.42
CA TYR A 248 8.96 2.67 12.36
C TYR A 248 7.55 2.81 11.76
N PHE A 249 6.88 1.68 11.54
CA PHE A 249 5.49 1.65 11.13
C PHE A 249 4.60 2.43 12.12
N LEU A 250 4.78 2.21 13.43
CA LEU A 250 4.02 2.90 14.47
C LEU A 250 4.34 4.41 14.54
N ILE A 251 5.60 4.79 14.47
CA ILE A 251 6.05 6.20 14.47
C ILE A 251 5.39 6.96 13.32
N TYR A 252 5.47 6.43 12.10
CA TYR A 252 4.85 7.10 10.95
C TYR A 252 3.33 7.02 10.97
N SER A 253 2.74 5.92 11.45
CA SER A 253 1.29 5.84 11.61
C SER A 253 0.76 6.90 12.57
N TYR A 254 1.46 7.15 13.68
CA TYR A 254 1.12 8.24 14.61
C TYR A 254 1.30 9.61 13.97
N SER A 255 2.39 9.83 13.23
CA SER A 255 2.65 11.09 12.53
C SER A 255 1.57 11.40 11.48
N ILE A 256 1.20 10.41 10.66
CA ILE A 256 0.11 10.53 9.68
C ILE A 256 -1.22 10.81 10.38
N ALA A 257 -1.56 10.05 11.43
CA ALA A 257 -2.83 10.23 12.13
C ALA A 257 -2.94 11.60 12.81
N SER A 258 -1.82 12.20 13.22
CA SER A 258 -1.79 13.51 13.86
C SER A 258 -1.96 14.65 12.85
N ASN A 259 -1.50 14.47 11.62
CA ASN A 259 -1.63 15.44 10.52
C ASN A 259 -2.85 15.19 9.60
N CYS A 260 -3.71 14.23 9.95
CA CYS A 260 -4.86 13.86 9.14
C CYS A 260 -6.02 14.84 9.34
N ASP A 261 -6.43 15.52 8.26
CA ASP A 261 -7.63 16.36 8.28
C ASP A 261 -8.88 15.48 8.09
N VAL A 262 -9.72 15.40 9.11
CA VAL A 262 -10.92 14.52 9.09
C VAL A 262 -12.02 15.05 8.15
N GLU A 263 -12.06 16.35 7.91
CA GLU A 263 -13.12 17.01 7.14
C GLU A 263 -12.87 17.00 5.62
N LYS A 264 -11.61 16.89 5.18
CA LYS A 264 -11.23 16.92 3.76
C LYS A 264 -10.75 15.54 3.32
N LYS A 265 -10.92 15.21 2.04
CA LYS A 265 -10.26 14.04 1.44
C LYS A 265 -8.76 14.26 1.47
N ASP A 266 -8.11 13.84 2.55
CA ASP A 266 -6.68 14.04 2.75
C ASP A 266 -5.85 13.00 1.98
N TYR A 267 -5.54 13.34 0.72
CA TYR A 267 -4.76 12.50 -0.18
C TYR A 267 -3.39 12.13 0.41
N TYR A 268 -2.75 13.04 1.13
CA TYR A 268 -1.44 12.79 1.73
C TYR A 268 -1.50 11.71 2.80
N SER A 269 -2.53 11.72 3.65
CA SER A 269 -2.74 10.67 4.65
C SER A 269 -3.01 9.31 4.00
N ILE A 270 -3.73 9.29 2.87
CA ILE A 270 -3.97 8.06 2.09
C ILE A 270 -2.65 7.52 1.51
N VAL A 271 -1.88 8.36 0.82
CA VAL A 271 -0.59 7.96 0.22
C VAL A 271 0.42 7.56 1.30
N GLY A 272 0.51 8.33 2.39
CA GLY A 272 1.38 8.02 3.53
C GLY A 272 1.03 6.68 4.18
N THR A 273 -0.25 6.40 4.41
CA THR A 273 -0.67 5.09 4.97
C THR A 273 -0.44 3.93 4.00
N LEU A 274 -0.69 4.12 2.70
CA LEU A 274 -0.35 3.14 1.67
C LEU A 274 1.15 2.82 1.69
N LEU A 275 2.02 3.84 1.58
CA LEU A 275 3.46 3.66 1.53
C LEU A 275 4.01 3.06 2.83
N ASN A 276 3.57 3.58 3.98
CA ASN A 276 4.04 3.09 5.27
C ASN A 276 3.67 1.62 5.49
N SER A 277 2.43 1.23 5.17
CA SER A 277 1.97 -0.16 5.31
C SER A 277 2.63 -1.09 4.28
N LEU A 278 2.73 -0.67 3.01
CA LEU A 278 3.33 -1.48 1.96
C LEU A 278 4.82 -1.75 2.21
N LEU A 279 5.61 -0.70 2.52
CA LEU A 279 7.05 -0.81 2.70
C LEU A 279 7.40 -1.63 3.96
N SER A 280 6.73 -1.36 5.08
CA SER A 280 6.97 -2.12 6.31
C SER A 280 6.60 -3.60 6.16
N THR A 281 5.44 -3.92 5.59
CA THR A 281 5.06 -5.33 5.36
C THR A 281 5.99 -6.03 4.39
N THR A 282 6.40 -5.37 3.30
CA THR A 282 7.36 -5.95 2.34
C THR A 282 8.69 -6.26 3.02
N ILE A 283 9.23 -5.32 3.79
CA ILE A 283 10.49 -5.52 4.53
C ILE A 283 10.36 -6.65 5.55
N ILE A 284 9.28 -6.68 6.34
CA ILE A 284 9.05 -7.74 7.33
C ILE A 284 9.04 -9.11 6.65
N ILE A 285 8.27 -9.28 5.56
CA ILE A 285 8.18 -10.55 4.83
C ILE A 285 9.55 -10.95 4.25
N THR A 286 10.30 -10.00 3.69
CA THR A 286 11.64 -10.26 3.14
C THR A 286 12.60 -10.72 4.24
N ILE A 287 12.63 -10.05 5.39
CA ILE A 287 13.47 -10.45 6.54
C ILE A 287 13.08 -11.86 6.98
N VAL A 288 11.78 -12.11 7.13
CA VAL A 288 11.20 -13.39 7.56
C VAL A 288 11.57 -14.53 6.61
N TYR A 289 11.58 -14.29 5.30
CA TYR A 289 11.94 -15.29 4.31
C TYR A 289 13.44 -15.61 4.30
N LEU A 290 14.28 -14.60 4.58
CA LEU A 290 15.74 -14.74 4.60
C LEU A 290 16.29 -15.28 5.93
N MET A 291 15.61 -14.98 7.04
CA MET A 291 15.91 -15.53 8.36
C MET A 291 15.24 -16.89 8.48
N ASP A 292 15.95 -17.95 8.07
CA ASP A 292 15.54 -19.36 8.25
C ASP A 292 15.42 -19.70 9.75
N SER A 293 14.35 -19.22 10.37
CA SER A 293 14.16 -19.17 11.82
C SER A 293 12.86 -19.86 12.20
N THR A 294 12.93 -20.71 13.22
CA THR A 294 11.79 -21.49 13.72
C THR A 294 10.64 -20.63 14.25
N ASN A 295 10.89 -19.35 14.53
CA ASN A 295 9.93 -18.41 15.15
C ASN A 295 9.27 -17.42 14.17
N LEU A 296 9.43 -17.64 12.86
CA LEU A 296 8.88 -16.80 11.79
C LEU A 296 7.40 -16.43 12.00
N HIS A 297 6.58 -17.44 12.31
CA HIS A 297 5.14 -17.29 12.52
C HIS A 297 4.80 -16.32 13.66
N ILE A 298 5.62 -16.28 14.72
CA ILE A 298 5.42 -15.41 15.89
C ILE A 298 5.59 -13.94 15.49
N TYR A 299 6.64 -13.62 14.73
CA TYR A 299 6.91 -12.25 14.29
C TYR A 299 5.80 -11.71 13.40
N CYS A 300 5.33 -12.52 12.44
CA CYS A 300 4.22 -12.15 11.58
C CYS A 300 2.90 -12.00 12.34
N LEU A 301 2.65 -12.82 13.36
CA LEU A 301 1.45 -12.73 14.21
C LEU A 301 1.47 -11.45 15.06
N ILE A 302 2.61 -11.09 15.66
CA ILE A 302 2.79 -9.80 16.36
C ILE A 302 2.52 -8.64 15.40
N GLY A 303 3.09 -8.70 14.19
CA GLY A 303 2.86 -7.71 13.16
C GLY A 303 1.37 -7.58 12.80
N PHE A 304 0.66 -8.69 12.59
CA PHE A 304 -0.78 -8.68 12.37
C PHE A 304 -1.55 -7.95 13.48
N ILE A 305 -1.26 -8.25 14.76
CA ILE A 305 -1.92 -7.61 15.91
C ILE A 305 -1.66 -6.10 15.91
N ILE A 306 -0.42 -5.67 15.68
CA ILE A 306 -0.04 -4.26 15.65
C ILE A 306 -0.78 -3.54 14.53
N PHE A 307 -0.73 -4.06 13.30
CA PHE A 307 -1.40 -3.44 12.15
C PHE A 307 -2.91 -3.36 12.37
N LEU A 308 -3.55 -4.44 12.82
CA LEU A 308 -5.00 -4.43 13.07
C LEU A 308 -5.37 -3.43 14.17
N SER A 309 -4.57 -3.34 15.24
CA SER A 309 -4.77 -2.36 16.31
C SER A 309 -4.63 -0.91 15.79
N THR A 310 -3.65 -0.65 14.94
CA THR A 310 -3.49 0.65 14.27
C THR A 310 -4.65 0.95 13.32
N ALA A 311 -5.16 -0.05 12.58
CA ALA A 311 -6.33 0.12 11.72
C ALA A 311 -7.59 0.51 12.53
N VAL A 312 -7.79 -0.12 13.70
CA VAL A 312 -8.85 0.24 14.65
C VAL A 312 -8.69 1.68 15.14
N TYR A 313 -7.46 2.10 15.46
CA TYR A 313 -7.17 3.48 15.87
C TYR A 313 -7.55 4.50 14.79
N PHE A 314 -7.12 4.30 13.53
CA PHE A 314 -7.48 5.17 12.40
C PHE A 314 -9.00 5.22 12.16
N TRP A 315 -9.68 4.08 12.34
CA TRP A 315 -11.13 4.01 12.22
C TRP A 315 -11.84 4.82 13.31
N LYS A 316 -11.40 4.69 14.58
CA LYS A 316 -11.99 5.42 15.71
C LYS A 316 -11.74 6.93 15.65
N LYS A 317 -10.52 7.35 15.27
CA LYS A 317 -10.12 8.77 15.27
C LYS A 317 -10.79 9.57 14.17
N GLY A 318 -10.78 9.07 12.93
CA GLY A 318 -11.18 9.86 11.76
C GLY A 318 -12.15 9.16 10.81
N LYS A 319 -12.58 7.92 11.10
CA LYS A 319 -13.36 7.07 10.18
C LYS A 319 -12.76 7.01 8.77
N SER A 320 -11.44 7.10 8.66
CA SER A 320 -10.72 7.11 7.38
C SER A 320 -10.81 5.73 6.71
N LYS A 321 -11.75 5.59 5.78
CA LYS A 321 -12.02 4.32 5.09
C LYS A 321 -10.79 3.76 4.37
N TYR A 322 -10.00 4.62 3.74
CA TYR A 322 -8.84 4.21 2.93
C TYR A 322 -7.62 3.87 3.79
N SER A 323 -7.31 4.67 4.81
CA SER A 323 -6.20 4.39 5.72
C SER A 323 -6.44 3.10 6.50
N THR A 324 -7.64 2.92 7.06
CA THR A 324 -8.02 1.67 7.74
C THR A 324 -7.93 0.48 6.79
N TYR A 325 -8.31 0.65 5.52
CA TYR A 325 -8.23 -0.40 4.50
C TYR A 325 -6.78 -0.85 4.24
N TYR A 326 -5.86 0.07 3.91
CA TYR A 326 -4.48 -0.30 3.57
C TYR A 326 -3.77 -0.96 4.75
N ILE A 327 -3.92 -0.40 5.96
CA ILE A 327 -3.32 -0.97 7.17
C ILE A 327 -3.90 -2.36 7.47
N SER A 328 -5.21 -2.55 7.32
CA SER A 328 -5.84 -3.86 7.58
C SER A 328 -5.35 -4.93 6.61
N ILE A 329 -5.26 -4.62 5.31
CA ILE A 329 -4.77 -5.58 4.31
C ILE A 329 -3.33 -5.98 4.60
N ALA A 330 -2.46 -5.01 4.89
CA ALA A 330 -1.08 -5.27 5.27
C ALA A 330 -0.99 -6.18 6.51
N GLY A 331 -1.84 -5.96 7.52
CA GLY A 331 -1.97 -6.88 8.66
C GLY A 331 -2.42 -8.28 8.27
N TYR A 332 -3.43 -8.42 7.40
CA TYR A 332 -3.91 -9.74 6.95
C TYR A 332 -2.88 -10.49 6.09
N LEU A 333 -2.06 -9.78 5.31
CA LEU A 333 -0.95 -10.39 4.61
C LEU A 333 0.07 -11.01 5.59
N LEU A 334 0.40 -10.29 6.67
CA LEU A 334 1.25 -10.85 7.72
C LEU A 334 0.61 -12.06 8.41
N LEU A 335 -0.69 -12.02 8.69
CA LEU A 335 -1.40 -13.19 9.22
C LEU A 335 -1.35 -14.39 8.26
N SER A 336 -1.50 -14.15 6.96
CA SER A 336 -1.40 -15.21 5.95
C SER A 336 0.00 -15.83 5.93
N VAL A 337 1.06 -15.02 6.02
CA VAL A 337 2.44 -15.52 6.12
C VAL A 337 2.67 -16.28 7.43
N ALA A 338 2.09 -15.83 8.54
CA ALA A 338 2.13 -16.57 9.82
C ALA A 338 1.47 -17.94 9.72
N ILE A 339 0.33 -18.04 9.02
CA ILE A 339 -0.37 -19.32 8.80
C ILE A 339 0.45 -20.26 7.91
N ILE A 340 0.99 -19.74 6.80
CA ILE A 340 1.79 -20.54 5.85
C ILE A 340 3.08 -21.08 6.50
N SER A 341 3.68 -20.32 7.42
CA SER A 341 4.91 -20.72 8.11
C SER A 341 4.68 -21.66 9.29
N TYR A 342 3.47 -21.73 9.84
CA TYR A 342 3.16 -22.59 10.99
C TYR A 342 2.54 -23.94 10.59
N PHE A 343 1.71 -23.95 9.55
CA PHE A 343 0.97 -25.15 9.12
C PHE A 343 1.58 -25.76 7.85
N ASP A 344 1.67 -27.09 7.82
CA ASP A 344 2.15 -27.83 6.66
C ASP A 344 1.16 -27.82 5.49
N ARG A 345 1.63 -28.19 4.29
CA ARG A 345 0.77 -28.41 3.13
C ARG A 345 0.01 -29.74 3.30
N PRO A 346 -1.31 -29.79 3.07
CA PRO A 346 -2.20 -28.75 2.55
C PRO A 346 -2.95 -27.93 3.62
N ASP A 347 -2.68 -28.15 4.91
CA ASP A 347 -3.48 -27.62 6.02
C ASP A 347 -3.48 -26.09 6.11
N PHE A 348 -2.38 -25.41 5.75
CA PHE A 348 -2.37 -23.95 5.74
C PHE A 348 -3.43 -23.35 4.80
N PHE A 349 -3.80 -24.04 3.70
CA PHE A 349 -4.86 -23.56 2.80
C PHE A 349 -6.21 -23.49 3.51
N ILE A 350 -6.47 -24.42 4.43
CA ILE A 350 -7.69 -24.45 5.25
C ILE A 350 -7.71 -23.19 6.11
N TRP A 351 -6.63 -22.94 6.84
CA TRP A 351 -6.51 -21.81 7.74
C TRP A 351 -6.57 -20.47 7.01
N LEU A 352 -5.99 -20.36 5.80
CA LEU A 352 -6.16 -19.21 4.93
C LEU A 352 -7.61 -19.03 4.47
N GLY A 353 -8.32 -20.12 4.20
CA GLY A 353 -9.77 -20.10 3.96
C GLY A 353 -10.53 -19.54 5.16
N TRP A 354 -10.29 -20.05 6.36
CA TRP A 354 -10.94 -19.57 7.58
C TRP A 354 -10.57 -18.15 7.97
N GLN A 355 -9.33 -17.72 7.71
CA GLN A 355 -8.88 -16.34 7.84
C GLN A 355 -9.81 -15.39 7.06
N SER A 356 -10.30 -15.79 5.89
CA SER A 356 -11.26 -14.99 5.10
C SER A 356 -12.50 -14.58 5.89
N LEU A 357 -13.02 -15.44 6.78
CA LEU A 357 -14.16 -15.09 7.64
C LEU A 357 -13.82 -13.98 8.63
N VAL A 358 -12.63 -14.05 9.24
CA VAL A 358 -12.12 -13.00 10.14
C VAL A 358 -12.06 -11.67 9.39
N VAL A 359 -11.59 -11.67 8.15
CA VAL A 359 -11.54 -10.47 7.31
C VAL A 359 -12.93 -9.94 6.96
N VAL A 360 -13.91 -10.81 6.66
CA VAL A 360 -15.29 -10.35 6.40
C VAL A 360 -15.90 -9.72 7.65
N ILE A 361 -15.71 -10.31 8.83
CA ILE A 361 -16.25 -9.79 10.10
C ILE A 361 -15.65 -8.42 10.41
N THR A 362 -14.34 -8.26 10.29
CA THR A 362 -13.67 -6.97 10.54
C THR A 362 -14.02 -5.91 9.48
N ALA A 363 -14.20 -6.30 8.22
CA ALA A 363 -14.67 -5.40 7.16
C ALA A 363 -16.04 -4.79 7.50
N LEU A 364 -16.91 -5.56 8.16
CA LEU A 364 -18.20 -5.07 8.65
C LEU A 364 -18.04 -4.09 9.82
N LEU A 365 -17.12 -4.35 10.75
CA LEU A 365 -16.80 -3.43 11.85
C LEU A 365 -16.30 -2.07 11.32
N PHE A 366 -15.46 -2.11 10.29
CA PHE A 366 -14.93 -0.91 9.62
C PHE A 366 -15.85 -0.34 8.55
N LYS A 367 -17.02 -0.96 8.31
CA LYS A 367 -17.97 -0.57 7.23
C LYS A 367 -17.25 -0.32 5.89
N SER A 368 -16.25 -1.13 5.57
CA SER A 368 -15.35 -0.92 4.44
C SER A 368 -15.59 -1.94 3.33
N ARG A 369 -16.20 -1.48 2.23
CA ARG A 369 -16.42 -2.30 1.03
C ARG A 369 -15.12 -2.78 0.38
N PHE A 370 -14.05 -1.99 0.49
CA PHE A 370 -12.77 -2.30 -0.15
C PHE A 370 -12.13 -3.53 0.49
N ILE A 371 -12.23 -3.68 1.82
CA ILE A 371 -11.74 -4.87 2.54
C ILE A 371 -12.52 -6.11 2.08
N VAL A 372 -13.84 -6.01 1.94
CA VAL A 372 -14.68 -7.14 1.45
C VAL A 372 -14.27 -7.58 0.05
N ILE A 373 -14.07 -6.63 -0.87
CA ILE A 373 -13.68 -6.92 -2.27
C ILE A 373 -12.32 -7.60 -2.31
N SER A 374 -11.33 -7.04 -1.61
CA SER A 374 -9.97 -7.59 -1.60
C SER A 374 -9.93 -8.98 -0.97
N ASN A 375 -10.68 -9.18 0.11
CA ASN A 375 -10.81 -10.47 0.74
C ASN A 375 -11.40 -11.53 -0.20
N PHE A 376 -12.39 -11.17 -1.02
CA PHE A 376 -12.93 -12.09 -2.02
C PHE A 376 -11.88 -12.52 -3.04
N PHE A 377 -11.08 -11.58 -3.56
CA PHE A 377 -10.01 -11.93 -4.49
C PHE A 377 -8.90 -12.75 -3.84
N ILE A 378 -8.51 -12.44 -2.61
CA ILE A 378 -7.52 -13.22 -1.84
C ILE A 378 -8.06 -14.63 -1.60
N TYR A 379 -9.30 -14.77 -1.12
CA TYR A 379 -9.96 -16.06 -0.92
C TYR A 379 -10.02 -16.88 -2.21
N LEU A 380 -10.40 -16.25 -3.34
CA LEU A 380 -10.46 -16.91 -4.63
C LEU A 380 -9.06 -17.36 -5.09
N GLY A 381 -8.05 -16.51 -4.92
CA GLY A 381 -6.65 -16.86 -5.19
C GLY A 381 -6.18 -18.05 -4.36
N THR A 382 -6.46 -18.05 -3.05
CA THR A 382 -6.16 -19.17 -2.16
C THR A 382 -6.87 -20.45 -2.58
N LEU A 383 -8.15 -20.37 -2.98
CA LEU A 383 -8.92 -21.51 -3.47
C LEU A 383 -8.30 -22.09 -4.75
N ILE A 384 -7.96 -21.24 -5.72
CA ILE A 384 -7.32 -21.66 -6.97
C ILE A 384 -5.95 -22.28 -6.68
N ALA A 385 -5.15 -21.66 -5.82
CA ALA A 385 -3.85 -22.18 -5.42
C ALA A 385 -3.97 -23.55 -4.73
N TYR A 386 -4.97 -23.75 -3.86
CA TYR A 386 -5.27 -25.05 -3.27
C TYR A 386 -5.58 -26.10 -4.35
N LEU A 387 -6.45 -25.79 -5.31
CA LEU A 387 -6.84 -26.71 -6.38
C LEU A 387 -5.65 -27.13 -7.26
N ILE A 388 -4.67 -26.24 -7.46
CA ILE A 388 -3.47 -26.52 -8.27
C ILE A 388 -2.40 -27.26 -7.46
N LEU A 389 -2.16 -26.86 -6.21
CA LEU A 389 -0.96 -27.24 -5.44
C LEU A 389 -1.18 -28.38 -4.44
N ALA A 390 -2.43 -28.68 -4.04
CA ALA A 390 -2.71 -29.69 -3.01
C ALA A 390 -2.57 -31.14 -3.53
N GLY A 391 -2.48 -31.35 -4.85
CA GLY A 391 -2.26 -32.65 -5.48
C GLY A 391 -3.49 -33.56 -5.48
N LYS A 392 -4.12 -33.80 -4.32
CA LYS A 392 -5.38 -34.54 -4.20
C LYS A 392 -6.43 -33.73 -3.45
N VAL A 393 -7.60 -33.58 -4.08
CA VAL A 393 -8.77 -32.94 -3.48
C VAL A 393 -9.35 -33.88 -2.45
N SER A 394 -9.19 -33.56 -1.16
CA SER A 394 -9.71 -34.34 -0.04
C SER A 394 -11.00 -33.73 0.51
N LEU A 395 -11.66 -34.41 1.46
CA LEU A 395 -12.83 -33.91 2.19
C LEU A 395 -12.62 -32.48 2.76
N ILE A 396 -11.36 -32.14 3.05
CA ILE A 396 -10.94 -30.84 3.56
C ILE A 396 -11.31 -29.68 2.62
N SER A 397 -11.41 -29.91 1.31
CA SER A 397 -11.86 -28.90 0.33
C SER A 397 -13.29 -28.41 0.57
N ILE A 398 -14.11 -29.17 1.30
CA ILE A 398 -15.44 -28.75 1.76
C ILE A 398 -15.35 -27.50 2.66
N SER A 399 -14.26 -27.33 3.43
CA SER A 399 -14.07 -26.16 4.29
C SER A 399 -14.11 -24.86 3.51
N PHE A 400 -13.57 -24.82 2.28
CA PHE A 400 -13.69 -23.64 1.42
C PHE A 400 -15.14 -23.33 1.06
N GLY A 401 -15.94 -24.35 0.74
CA GLY A 401 -17.38 -24.20 0.46
C GLY A 401 -18.16 -23.68 1.67
N ILE A 402 -17.85 -24.19 2.87
CA ILE A 402 -18.44 -23.72 4.13
C ILE A 402 -18.10 -22.24 4.35
N VAL A 403 -16.81 -21.87 4.25
CA VAL A 403 -16.35 -20.48 4.37
C VAL A 403 -17.07 -19.55 3.39
N ALA A 404 -17.28 -19.99 2.15
CA ALA A 404 -17.99 -19.21 1.15
C ALA A 404 -19.48 -19.01 1.50
N LEU A 405 -20.18 -20.07 1.93
CA LEU A 405 -21.57 -19.97 2.37
C LEU A 405 -21.73 -19.05 3.58
N VAL A 406 -20.86 -19.19 4.57
CA VAL A 406 -20.88 -18.37 5.79
C VAL A 406 -20.56 -16.91 5.44
N SER A 407 -19.55 -16.65 4.61
CA SER A 407 -19.22 -15.31 4.10
C SER A 407 -20.41 -14.66 3.39
N ALA A 408 -21.05 -15.38 2.47
CA ALA A 408 -22.24 -14.91 1.77
C ALA A 408 -23.39 -14.61 2.75
N ARG A 409 -23.56 -15.42 3.80
CA ARG A 409 -24.60 -15.22 4.80
C ARG A 409 -24.34 -13.98 5.66
N ILE A 410 -23.12 -13.82 6.15
CA ILE A 410 -22.69 -12.66 6.95
C ILE A 410 -22.90 -11.37 6.16
N LEU A 411 -22.47 -11.35 4.88
CA LEU A 411 -22.67 -10.20 3.99
C LEU A 411 -24.16 -9.89 3.74
N ASN A 412 -25.00 -10.93 3.63
CA ASN A 412 -26.44 -10.74 3.46
C ASN A 412 -27.10 -10.11 4.69
N TRP A 413 -26.68 -10.50 5.89
CA TRP A 413 -27.23 -9.97 7.13
C TRP A 413 -26.91 -8.48 7.32
N GLN A 414 -25.71 -8.05 6.93
CA GLN A 414 -25.25 -6.67 7.12
C GLN A 414 -25.31 -5.83 5.83
N LYS A 415 -26.22 -6.18 4.90
CA LYS A 415 -26.36 -5.54 3.59
C LYS A 415 -26.55 -4.02 3.69
N GLU A 416 -27.31 -3.54 4.66
CA GLU A 416 -27.57 -2.11 4.86
C GLU A 416 -26.31 -1.33 5.29
N ARG A 417 -25.34 -1.99 5.94
CA ARG A 417 -24.08 -1.36 6.33
C ARG A 417 -23.09 -1.24 5.17
N LEU A 418 -23.33 -1.95 4.06
CA LEU A 418 -22.43 -2.08 2.91
C LEU A 418 -23.17 -1.71 1.61
N ASN A 419 -22.99 -0.49 1.09
CA ASN A 419 -23.64 0.01 -0.14
C ASN A 419 -23.68 -1.01 -1.30
N LEU A 420 -24.85 -1.13 -1.94
CA LEU A 420 -25.30 -1.74 -3.22
C LEU A 420 -24.46 -2.83 -3.94
N ASN A 421 -23.14 -2.73 -4.06
CA ASN A 421 -22.31 -3.75 -4.75
C ASN A 421 -22.06 -5.01 -3.89
N SER A 422 -22.52 -5.03 -2.63
CA SER A 422 -22.43 -6.19 -1.74
C SER A 422 -23.19 -7.41 -2.30
N GLU A 423 -24.20 -7.21 -3.13
CA GLU A 423 -24.93 -8.31 -3.77
C GLU A 423 -24.09 -9.10 -4.77
N LEU A 424 -23.27 -8.42 -5.58
CA LEU A 424 -22.40 -9.08 -6.56
C LEU A 424 -21.39 -9.97 -5.82
N ILE A 425 -20.70 -9.43 -4.82
CA ILE A 425 -19.70 -10.17 -4.04
C ILE A 425 -20.32 -11.36 -3.32
N ARG A 426 -21.50 -11.16 -2.69
CA ARG A 426 -22.25 -12.25 -2.06
C ARG A 426 -22.56 -13.35 -3.07
N ASN A 427 -23.06 -13.00 -4.25
CA ASN A 427 -23.38 -13.97 -5.28
C ASN A 427 -22.13 -14.69 -5.77
N SER A 428 -20.98 -14.02 -5.85
CA SER A 428 -19.71 -14.65 -6.19
C SER A 428 -19.27 -15.68 -5.15
N TYR A 429 -19.42 -15.40 -3.85
CA TYR A 429 -19.19 -16.43 -2.81
C TYR A 429 -20.14 -17.62 -2.95
N LEU A 430 -21.44 -17.39 -3.20
CA LEU A 430 -22.39 -18.48 -3.45
C LEU A 430 -22.03 -19.31 -4.69
N LEU A 431 -21.50 -18.65 -5.73
CA LEU A 431 -21.01 -19.32 -6.94
C LEU A 431 -19.78 -20.19 -6.63
N CYS A 432 -18.81 -19.68 -5.85
CA CYS A 432 -17.67 -20.48 -5.40
C CYS A 432 -18.14 -21.72 -4.61
N ALA A 433 -19.08 -21.54 -3.67
CA ALA A 433 -19.68 -22.65 -2.94
C ALA A 433 -20.34 -23.66 -3.89
N PHE A 434 -21.15 -23.18 -4.84
CA PHE A 434 -21.86 -24.04 -5.80
C PHE A 434 -20.92 -24.96 -6.58
N PHE A 435 -19.73 -24.50 -6.97
CA PHE A 435 -18.78 -25.34 -7.71
C PHE A 435 -17.91 -26.22 -6.80
N ILE A 436 -17.46 -25.70 -5.65
CA ILE A 436 -16.50 -26.42 -4.81
C ILE A 436 -17.13 -27.64 -4.12
N PHE A 437 -18.41 -27.59 -3.73
CA PHE A 437 -19.06 -28.73 -3.05
C PHE A 437 -19.22 -29.95 -3.99
N PRO A 438 -19.82 -29.86 -5.18
CA PRO A 438 -19.91 -30.98 -6.11
C PRO A 438 -18.52 -31.49 -6.54
N TYR A 439 -17.59 -30.58 -6.83
CA TYR A 439 -16.24 -30.92 -7.24
C TYR A 439 -15.45 -31.66 -6.15
N SER A 440 -15.58 -31.22 -4.90
CA SER A 440 -14.97 -31.88 -3.74
C SER A 440 -15.51 -33.30 -3.56
N LEU A 441 -16.84 -33.45 -3.58
CA LEU A 441 -17.49 -34.76 -3.42
C LEU A 441 -17.16 -35.73 -4.55
N TYR A 442 -17.05 -35.23 -5.79
CA TYR A 442 -16.68 -36.03 -6.95
C TYR A 442 -15.28 -36.65 -6.82
N ASN A 443 -14.31 -35.88 -6.34
CA ASN A 443 -12.93 -36.35 -6.22
C ASN A 443 -12.68 -37.18 -4.97
N TRP A 444 -13.46 -36.97 -3.90
CA TRP A 444 -13.28 -37.67 -2.63
C TRP A 444 -14.01 -39.03 -2.60
N LEU A 445 -15.20 -39.12 -3.16
CA LEU A 445 -16.00 -40.34 -3.12
C LEU A 445 -15.71 -41.27 -4.31
N PRO A 446 -15.80 -42.60 -4.12
CA PRO A 446 -15.81 -43.54 -5.24
C PRO A 446 -16.94 -43.21 -6.23
N GLN A 447 -16.73 -43.48 -7.52
CA GLN A 447 -17.65 -43.11 -8.61
C GLN A 447 -19.11 -43.53 -8.35
N ASN A 448 -19.33 -44.66 -7.66
CA ASN A 448 -20.66 -45.19 -7.34
C ASN A 448 -21.47 -44.32 -6.37
N TYR A 449 -20.81 -43.48 -5.56
CA TYR A 449 -21.47 -42.65 -4.54
C TYR A 449 -21.62 -41.18 -4.95
N VAL A 450 -21.04 -40.77 -6.09
CA VAL A 450 -21.08 -39.38 -6.57
C VAL A 450 -22.51 -38.88 -6.73
N VAL A 451 -23.36 -39.64 -7.44
CA VAL A 451 -24.76 -39.27 -7.71
C VAL A 451 -25.53 -39.10 -6.40
N PHE A 452 -25.37 -40.04 -5.46
CA PHE A 452 -26.03 -39.98 -4.16
C PHE A 452 -25.59 -38.76 -3.35
N SER A 453 -24.30 -38.43 -3.38
CA SER A 453 -23.75 -37.26 -2.68
C SER A 453 -24.29 -35.94 -3.22
N TRP A 454 -24.38 -35.78 -4.55
CA TRP A 454 -24.92 -34.57 -5.17
C TRP A 454 -26.45 -34.46 -4.99
N ALA A 455 -27.16 -35.60 -4.96
CA ALA A 455 -28.58 -35.63 -4.61
C ALA A 455 -28.82 -35.14 -3.17
N ILE A 456 -28.04 -35.61 -2.20
CA ILE A 456 -28.07 -35.11 -0.81
C ILE A 456 -27.73 -33.62 -0.77
N LEU A 457 -26.68 -33.18 -1.46
CA LEU A 457 -26.28 -31.78 -1.51
C LEU A 457 -27.41 -30.87 -2.05
N SER A 458 -28.13 -31.31 -3.08
CA SER A 458 -29.31 -30.63 -3.60
C SER A 458 -30.40 -30.48 -2.52
N ILE A 459 -30.68 -31.55 -1.76
CA ILE A 459 -31.64 -31.50 -0.64
C ILE A 459 -31.17 -30.49 0.43
N ILE A 460 -29.88 -30.48 0.78
CA ILE A 460 -29.32 -29.52 1.73
C ILE A 460 -29.52 -28.07 1.25
N TYR A 461 -29.21 -27.77 -0.02
CA TYR A 461 -29.46 -26.44 -0.58
C TYR A 461 -30.94 -26.07 -0.60
N PHE A 462 -31.82 -27.04 -0.87
CA PHE A 462 -33.25 -26.84 -0.83
C PHE A 462 -33.75 -26.51 0.58
N LEU A 463 -33.29 -27.25 1.59
CA LEU A 463 -33.57 -26.96 3.00
C LEU A 463 -33.09 -25.54 3.38
N PHE A 464 -31.88 -25.16 2.97
CA PHE A 464 -31.40 -23.79 3.17
C PHE A 464 -32.24 -22.74 2.46
N SER A 465 -32.79 -23.04 1.28
CA SER A 465 -33.73 -22.13 0.60
C SER A 465 -34.98 -21.85 1.42
N VAL A 466 -35.51 -22.86 2.10
CA VAL A 466 -36.72 -22.75 2.93
C VAL A 466 -36.40 -22.01 4.23
N ILE A 467 -35.37 -22.45 4.96
CA ILE A 467 -34.97 -21.86 6.26
C ILE A 467 -34.58 -20.39 6.09
N LEU A 468 -33.78 -20.09 5.06
CA LEU A 468 -33.23 -18.75 4.85
C LEU A 468 -34.13 -17.87 3.97
N LYS A 469 -35.28 -18.37 3.51
CA LYS A 469 -36.25 -17.70 2.63
C LYS A 469 -35.58 -16.99 1.43
N SER A 470 -34.62 -17.66 0.78
CA SER A 470 -33.81 -17.06 -0.29
C SER A 470 -33.88 -17.86 -1.59
N SER A 471 -34.25 -17.19 -2.69
CA SER A 471 -34.38 -17.79 -4.01
C SER A 471 -33.05 -18.28 -4.61
N LYS A 472 -31.92 -17.74 -4.15
CA LYS A 472 -30.58 -18.11 -4.66
C LYS A 472 -30.20 -19.54 -4.27
N TYR A 473 -30.49 -19.95 -3.04
CA TYR A 473 -30.28 -21.34 -2.59
C TYR A 473 -31.21 -22.31 -3.32
N ARG A 474 -32.43 -21.88 -3.69
CA ARG A 474 -33.33 -22.66 -4.55
C ARG A 474 -32.71 -22.96 -5.90
N ILE A 475 -32.10 -21.94 -6.52
CA ILE A 475 -31.41 -22.09 -7.80
C ILE A 475 -30.21 -23.03 -7.67
N MET A 476 -29.40 -22.91 -6.61
CA MET A 476 -28.29 -23.84 -6.35
C MET A 476 -28.78 -25.29 -6.20
N ALA A 477 -29.89 -25.53 -5.49
CA ALA A 477 -30.50 -26.85 -5.38
C ALA A 477 -30.91 -27.41 -6.75
N LEU A 478 -31.65 -26.63 -7.54
CA LEU A 478 -32.10 -27.03 -8.88
C LEU A 478 -30.93 -27.29 -9.84
N LEU A 479 -29.89 -26.46 -9.81
CA LEU A 479 -28.71 -26.64 -10.65
C LEU A 479 -27.88 -27.86 -10.21
N THR A 480 -27.77 -28.12 -8.91
CA THR A 480 -27.08 -29.32 -8.40
C THR A 480 -27.86 -30.57 -8.80
N LEU A 481 -29.18 -30.55 -8.66
CA LEU A 481 -30.06 -31.63 -9.12
C LEU A 481 -29.90 -31.88 -10.62
N LEU A 482 -29.90 -30.82 -11.43
CA LEU A 482 -29.69 -30.92 -12.88
C LEU A 482 -28.32 -31.53 -13.20
N MET A 483 -27.27 -31.11 -12.49
CA MET A 483 -25.92 -31.69 -12.63
C MET A 483 -25.91 -33.18 -12.29
N THR A 484 -26.62 -33.60 -11.23
CA THR A 484 -26.82 -35.02 -10.87
C THR A 484 -27.51 -35.81 -11.98
N VAL A 485 -28.57 -35.26 -12.57
CA VAL A 485 -29.30 -35.90 -13.70
C VAL A 485 -28.39 -36.03 -14.92
N ILE A 486 -27.68 -34.97 -15.30
CA ILE A 486 -26.77 -34.98 -16.45
C ILE A 486 -25.66 -36.01 -16.26
N TYR A 487 -25.01 -36.03 -15.08
CA TYR A 487 -23.96 -37.00 -14.78
C TYR A 487 -24.48 -38.44 -14.84
N LEU A 488 -25.67 -38.69 -14.31
CA LEU A 488 -26.32 -39.99 -14.38
C LEU A 488 -26.64 -40.41 -15.81
N LEU A 489 -27.07 -39.50 -16.68
CA LEU A 489 -27.30 -39.79 -18.10
C LEU A 489 -26.01 -40.11 -18.87
N LEU A 490 -24.92 -39.38 -18.59
CA LEU A 490 -23.64 -39.53 -19.30
C LEU A 490 -22.83 -40.73 -18.80
N PHE A 491 -22.68 -40.91 -17.49
CA PHE A 491 -21.80 -41.90 -16.87
C PHE A 491 -22.54 -43.08 -16.26
N GLY A 492 -23.85 -42.93 -15.96
CA GLY A 492 -24.67 -44.04 -15.46
C GLY A 492 -24.91 -45.14 -16.49
N MET A 493 -24.47 -44.95 -17.75
CA MET A 493 -24.50 -45.95 -18.81
C MET A 493 -23.33 -46.95 -18.76
N THR A 494 -22.19 -46.60 -18.14
CA THR A 494 -20.94 -47.37 -18.22
C THR A 494 -20.47 -47.81 -16.84
N GLY A 495 -20.75 -49.08 -16.45
CA GLY A 495 -20.01 -49.77 -15.38
C GLY A 495 -20.75 -50.10 -14.07
N LEU A 496 -22.05 -49.79 -13.92
CA LEU A 496 -22.82 -50.10 -12.70
C LEU A 496 -23.49 -51.49 -12.78
N SER A 497 -23.52 -52.23 -11.67
CA SER A 497 -24.37 -53.42 -11.53
C SER A 497 -25.85 -53.03 -11.63
N SER A 498 -26.65 -53.90 -12.28
CA SER A 498 -28.06 -53.64 -12.64
C SER A 498 -28.94 -53.20 -11.47
N GLU A 499 -28.63 -53.66 -10.26
CA GLU A 499 -29.38 -53.38 -9.03
C GLU A 499 -29.19 -51.94 -8.53
N VAL A 500 -27.95 -51.43 -8.51
CA VAL A 500 -27.64 -50.05 -8.07
C VAL A 500 -28.18 -49.03 -9.05
N ARG A 501 -28.21 -49.36 -10.35
CA ARG A 501 -28.80 -48.51 -11.39
C ARG A 501 -30.29 -48.27 -11.14
N ILE A 502 -31.06 -49.33 -10.86
CA ILE A 502 -32.51 -49.24 -10.62
C ILE A 502 -32.81 -48.41 -9.37
N ILE A 503 -32.11 -48.66 -8.26
CA ILE A 503 -32.29 -47.90 -7.00
C ILE A 503 -31.97 -46.42 -7.22
N THR A 504 -30.92 -46.10 -7.97
CA THR A 504 -30.52 -44.72 -8.25
C THR A 504 -31.56 -44.00 -9.13
N PHE A 505 -32.11 -44.66 -10.16
CA PHE A 505 -33.18 -44.09 -10.99
C PHE A 505 -34.49 -43.87 -10.21
N ILE A 506 -34.86 -44.80 -9.33
CA ILE A 506 -36.04 -44.66 -8.47
C ILE A 506 -35.84 -43.49 -7.49
N LEU A 507 -34.69 -43.40 -6.83
CA LEU A 507 -34.38 -42.31 -5.90
C LEU A 507 -34.34 -40.95 -6.61
N LEU A 508 -33.77 -40.89 -7.82
CA LEU A 508 -33.80 -39.69 -8.68
C LEU A 508 -35.22 -39.28 -9.06
N GLY A 509 -36.05 -40.24 -9.48
CA GLY A 509 -37.46 -40.01 -9.83
C GLY A 509 -38.27 -39.48 -8.65
N ILE A 510 -38.07 -40.06 -7.46
CA ILE A 510 -38.69 -39.59 -6.21
C ILE A 510 -38.26 -38.16 -5.88
N ILE A 511 -36.96 -37.84 -5.96
CA ILE A 511 -36.47 -36.49 -5.67
C ILE A 511 -37.03 -35.47 -6.68
N LEU A 512 -37.06 -35.81 -7.98
CA LEU A 512 -37.65 -34.95 -9.01
C LEU A 512 -39.15 -34.70 -8.79
N LEU A 513 -39.90 -35.74 -8.41
CA LEU A 513 -41.32 -35.62 -8.05
C LEU A 513 -41.51 -34.72 -6.82
N VAL A 514 -40.73 -34.93 -5.75
CA VAL A 514 -40.79 -34.11 -4.53
C VAL A 514 -40.49 -32.65 -4.84
N VAL A 515 -39.44 -32.38 -5.62
CA VAL A 515 -39.06 -31.01 -6.03
C VAL A 515 -40.16 -30.37 -6.90
N SER A 516 -40.74 -31.11 -7.86
CA SER A 516 -41.81 -30.63 -8.74
C SER A 516 -43.09 -30.27 -7.97
N ILE A 517 -43.51 -31.14 -7.04
CA ILE A 517 -44.70 -30.92 -6.20
C ILE A 517 -44.51 -29.69 -5.31
N PHE A 518 -43.33 -29.54 -4.70
CA PHE A 518 -43.04 -28.40 -3.84
C PHE A 518 -43.00 -27.08 -4.62
N TYR A 519 -42.49 -27.11 -5.86
CA TYR A 519 -42.45 -25.94 -6.75
C TYR A 519 -43.86 -25.48 -7.15
N THR A 520 -44.72 -26.45 -7.48
CA THR A 520 -46.10 -26.19 -7.90
C THR A 520 -46.92 -25.56 -6.78
N LYS A 521 -46.74 -26.03 -5.53
CA LYS A 521 -47.38 -25.45 -4.34
C LYS A 521 -46.90 -24.04 -3.99
N LEU A 522 -45.62 -23.71 -4.21
CA LEU A 522 -45.09 -22.37 -3.92
C LEU A 522 -45.53 -21.32 -4.96
N LYS A 523 -45.66 -21.70 -6.24
CA LYS A 523 -46.09 -20.76 -7.29
C LYS A 523 -47.60 -20.49 -7.23
N GLY A 524 -48.40 -21.53 -6.93
CA GLY A 524 -49.85 -21.44 -6.80
C GLY A 524 -50.34 -20.50 -5.68
N LYS A 525 -49.52 -20.23 -4.66
CA LYS A 525 -49.84 -19.25 -3.61
C LYS A 525 -49.55 -17.79 -3.99
N SER A 526 -48.65 -17.54 -4.94
CA SER A 526 -48.24 -16.16 -5.31
C SER A 526 -49.08 -15.52 -6.42
N THR A 527 -49.79 -16.32 -7.22
CA THR A 527 -50.66 -15.83 -8.30
C THR A 527 -52.09 -15.57 -7.84
N VAL A 528 -52.56 -16.22 -6.78
CA VAL A 528 -53.93 -16.01 -6.25
C VAL A 528 -54.07 -14.68 -5.51
N ASP A 529 -53.01 -14.18 -4.87
CA ASP A 529 -53.02 -12.84 -4.21
C ASP A 529 -52.79 -11.66 -5.18
N LYS A 530 -52.43 -11.92 -6.44
CA LYS A 530 -52.31 -10.87 -7.49
C LYS A 530 -53.52 -10.79 -8.43
N GLN A 531 -54.53 -11.62 -8.23
CA GLN A 531 -55.82 -11.54 -8.94
C GLN A 531 -56.99 -11.12 -8.02
N LYS A 532 -56.68 -10.66 -6.79
CA LYS A 532 -57.63 -10.02 -5.86
C LYS A 532 -57.15 -8.63 -5.41
N ILE A 533 -56.65 -7.83 -6.35
CA ILE A 533 -56.65 -6.36 -6.25
C ILE A 533 -57.32 -5.83 -7.51
#